data_AF-A0A821BSP1-F1
#
_entry.id   AF-A0A821BSP1-F1
#
_cell.length_a   1.000
_cell.length_b   1.000
_cell.length_c   1.000
_cell.angle_alpha   90.00
_cell.angle_beta   90.00
_cell.angle_gamma   90.00
#
_symmetry.space_group_name_H-M   'P 1'
#
loop_
_entity.id
_entity.type
_entity.pdbx_description
1 polymer ?
#
loop_
_entity_poly.entity_id
_entity_poly.type
_entity_poly.pdbx_seq_one_letter_code
_entity_poly.pdbx_strand_id
1 'polypeptide(L)'
;LPRSYVDLILNRFDVANYFNSVLLAKPWYCDIVQYCSRLQTSIIDVDLPVDSRAIECKYSLVPLLILVSMSSKNIGRIYLCDLGFRQKVFQHLHCHLTTNHFLLYMIINL
;
A
#
# COMPACT_ATOMS: atom_id res chain seq x y z
N LEU A 1 9.42 -20.38 -1.24
CA LEU A 1 9.07 -19.63 -0.01
C LEU A 1 9.81 -20.24 1.18
N PRO A 2 10.15 -19.45 2.21
CA PRO A 2 10.87 -19.93 3.39
C PRO A 2 10.17 -21.13 4.04
N ARG A 3 10.95 -22.13 4.44
CA ARG A 3 10.45 -23.32 5.17
C ARG A 3 10.50 -23.15 6.69
N SER A 4 11.24 -22.16 7.17
CA SER A 4 11.34 -21.77 8.57
C SER A 4 10.40 -20.61 8.89
N TYR A 5 10.16 -20.39 10.17
CA TYR A 5 9.44 -19.22 10.67
C TYR A 5 10.13 -17.92 10.21
N VAL A 6 9.31 -16.89 9.96
CA VAL A 6 9.75 -15.51 9.64
C VAL A 6 8.99 -14.54 10.53
N ASP A 7 9.69 -13.53 11.04
CA ASP A 7 9.10 -12.54 11.96
C ASP A 7 8.25 -11.47 11.26
N LEU A 8 8.57 -11.18 9.99
CA LEU A 8 7.94 -10.12 9.21
C LEU A 8 8.03 -10.40 7.71
N ILE A 9 6.96 -10.05 6.98
CA ILE A 9 6.95 -10.04 5.51
C ILE A 9 6.69 -8.63 5.01
N LEU A 10 7.50 -8.19 4.06
CA LEU A 10 7.28 -6.96 3.29
C LEU A 10 6.64 -7.32 1.95
N ASN A 11 5.40 -6.88 1.73
CA ASN A 11 4.67 -7.07 0.48
C ASN A 11 4.86 -5.86 -0.44
N ARG A 12 5.16 -6.13 -1.72
CA ARG A 12 5.29 -5.14 -2.81
C ARG A 12 4.66 -5.62 -4.12
N PHE A 13 3.89 -6.72 -4.10
CA PHE A 13 3.41 -7.35 -5.33
C PHE A 13 2.26 -6.58 -6.00
N ASP A 14 1.42 -5.91 -5.22
CA ASP A 14 0.20 -5.26 -5.70
C ASP A 14 0.45 -3.77 -5.97
N VAL A 15 1.17 -3.46 -7.04
CA VAL A 15 1.28 -2.07 -7.50
C VAL A 15 -0.04 -1.66 -8.16
N ALA A 16 -0.53 -0.46 -7.87
CA ALA A 16 -1.81 0.13 -8.31
C ALA A 16 -1.98 0.34 -9.83
N ASN A 17 -1.29 -0.44 -10.67
CA ASN A 17 -1.35 -0.31 -12.12
C ASN A 17 -2.29 -1.36 -12.71
N TYR A 18 -3.26 -0.92 -13.52
CA TYR A 18 -4.28 -1.73 -14.17
C TYR A 18 -3.72 -2.91 -14.99
N PHE A 19 -2.44 -2.85 -15.36
CA PHE A 19 -1.67 -3.88 -16.06
C PHE A 19 -1.32 -5.12 -15.22
N ASN A 20 -1.53 -5.10 -13.90
CA ASN A 20 -1.11 -6.19 -13.01
C ASN A 20 -2.08 -7.37 -12.94
N SER A 21 -3.29 -7.27 -13.50
CA SER A 21 -4.28 -8.37 -13.48
C SER A 21 -3.74 -9.70 -14.06
N VAL A 22 -2.85 -9.62 -15.06
CA VAL A 22 -2.19 -10.81 -15.64
C VAL A 22 -1.19 -11.44 -14.67
N LEU A 23 -0.52 -10.65 -13.83
CA LEU A 23 0.42 -11.12 -12.82
C LEU A 23 -0.32 -11.75 -11.64
N LEU A 24 -1.45 -11.15 -11.23
CA LEU A 24 -2.32 -11.69 -10.18
C LEU A 24 -2.87 -13.09 -10.53
N ALA A 25 -3.03 -13.39 -11.82
CA ALA A 25 -3.48 -14.69 -12.29
C ALA A 25 -2.36 -15.75 -12.40
N LYS A 26 -1.09 -15.40 -12.16
CA LYS A 26 0.01 -16.36 -12.32
C LYS A 26 0.03 -17.36 -11.15
N PRO A 27 0.32 -18.65 -11.42
CA PRO A 27 0.38 -19.68 -10.36
C PRO A 27 1.32 -19.29 -9.21
N TRP A 28 2.48 -18.72 -9.51
CA TRP A 28 3.43 -18.29 -8.49
C TRP A 28 2.87 -17.20 -7.57
N TYR A 29 1.99 -16.33 -8.06
CA TYR A 29 1.36 -15.29 -7.24
C TYR A 29 0.31 -15.92 -6.33
N CYS A 30 -0.53 -16.81 -6.86
CA CYS A 30 -1.49 -17.58 -6.07
C CYS A 30 -0.80 -18.38 -4.95
N ASP A 31 0.34 -19.00 -5.24
CA ASP A 31 1.13 -19.74 -4.24
C ASP A 31 1.65 -18.84 -3.13
N ILE A 32 2.06 -17.60 -3.47
CA ILE A 32 2.49 -16.60 -2.48
C ILE A 32 1.31 -16.14 -1.63
N VAL A 33 0.16 -15.84 -2.23
CA VAL A 33 -1.06 -15.46 -1.49
C VAL A 33 -1.46 -16.56 -0.51
N GLN A 34 -1.48 -17.81 -0.97
CA GLN A 34 -1.84 -18.96 -0.13
C GLN A 34 -0.78 -19.26 0.95
N TYR A 35 0.49 -18.96 0.68
CA TYR A 35 1.52 -19.04 1.71
C TYR A 35 1.31 -17.98 2.78
N CYS A 36 1.12 -16.71 2.38
CA CYS A 36 0.89 -15.60 3.30
C CYS A 36 -0.37 -15.80 4.15
N SER A 37 -1.47 -16.31 3.58
CA SER A 37 -2.71 -16.55 4.33
C SER A 37 -2.61 -17.63 5.40
N ARG A 38 -1.63 -18.53 5.30
CA ARG A 38 -1.36 -19.58 6.30
C ARG A 38 -0.40 -19.14 7.39
N LEU A 39 0.31 -18.04 7.19
CA LEU A 39 1.29 -17.56 8.16
C LEU A 39 0.60 -16.73 9.24
N GLN A 40 1.04 -16.95 10.49
CA GLN A 40 0.65 -16.12 11.63
C GLN A 40 1.61 -14.93 11.83
N THR A 41 2.40 -14.60 10.81
CA THR A 41 3.40 -13.53 10.87
C THR A 41 2.79 -12.18 10.48
N SER A 42 3.43 -11.09 10.90
CA SER A 42 2.97 -9.76 10.52
C SER A 42 3.39 -9.45 9.08
N ILE A 43 2.44 -8.98 8.27
CA ILE A 43 2.68 -8.52 6.91
C ILE A 43 2.53 -7.00 6.85
N ILE A 44 3.53 -6.34 6.28
CA ILE A 44 3.52 -4.91 5.96
C ILE A 44 3.41 -4.77 4.45
N ASP A 45 2.35 -4.11 4.00
CA ASP A 45 2.20 -3.71 2.60
C ASP A 45 2.90 -2.38 2.36
N VAL A 46 3.50 -2.19 1.19
CA VAL A 46 4.24 -0.96 0.85
C VAL A 46 3.84 -0.50 -0.55
N ASP A 47 3.52 0.79 -0.73
CA ASP A 47 2.66 1.28 -1.84
C ASP A 47 1.29 0.62 -1.83
N LEU A 48 0.27 1.39 -1.47
CA LEU A 48 -1.07 0.83 -1.44
C LEU A 48 -1.61 0.62 -2.86
N PRO A 49 -2.08 -0.58 -3.21
CA PRO A 49 -3.00 -0.74 -4.33
C PRO A 49 -4.32 -0.05 -4.01
N VAL A 50 -4.95 0.50 -5.05
CA VAL A 50 -6.17 1.31 -4.93
C VAL A 50 -7.42 0.44 -4.72
N ASP A 51 -7.42 -0.85 -5.06
CA ASP A 51 -8.59 -1.73 -4.89
C ASP A 51 -8.25 -3.21 -4.61
N SER A 52 -9.10 -3.86 -3.82
CA SER A 52 -9.21 -5.31 -3.56
C SER A 52 -7.90 -6.09 -3.37
N ARG A 53 -7.40 -6.18 -2.13
CA ARG A 53 -6.20 -6.96 -1.78
C ARG A 53 -6.48 -8.43 -1.58
N ALA A 54 -5.61 -9.26 -2.17
CA ALA A 54 -5.61 -10.71 -1.95
C ALA A 54 -4.89 -11.12 -0.65
N ILE A 55 -3.93 -10.32 -0.18
CA ILE A 55 -3.15 -10.58 1.05
C ILE A 55 -3.63 -9.66 2.18
N GLU A 56 -4.00 -10.25 3.32
CA GLU A 56 -4.35 -9.50 4.52
C GLU A 56 -3.10 -8.95 5.20
N CYS A 57 -3.06 -7.63 5.38
CA CYS A 57 -1.92 -6.93 5.96
C CYS A 57 -2.27 -6.33 7.31
N LYS A 58 -1.33 -6.40 8.26
CA LYS A 58 -1.48 -5.79 9.58
C LYS A 58 -1.18 -4.29 9.53
N TYR A 59 -0.22 -3.92 8.70
CA TYR A 59 0.21 -2.55 8.49
C TYR A 59 0.39 -2.25 7.01
N SER A 60 0.30 -0.97 6.69
CA SER A 60 0.39 -0.45 5.34
C SER A 60 1.26 0.81 5.35
N LEU A 61 2.31 0.84 4.54
CA LEU A 61 3.21 1.97 4.38
C LEU A 61 2.94 2.65 3.04
N VAL A 62 2.50 3.91 3.10
CA VAL A 62 2.18 4.70 1.92
C VAL A 62 3.30 5.70 1.67
N PRO A 63 4.02 5.60 0.55
CA PRO A 63 4.87 6.68 0.12
C PRO A 63 3.98 7.83 -0.36
N LEU A 64 4.14 9.02 0.23
CA LEU A 64 3.39 10.23 -0.13
C LEU A 64 1.87 10.16 0.07
N LEU A 65 1.20 11.28 -0.26
CA LEU A 65 -0.26 11.36 -0.36
C LEU A 65 -0.75 10.61 -1.60
N ILE A 66 -0.72 9.29 -1.57
CA ILE A 66 -1.58 8.55 -2.48
C ILE A 66 -2.98 8.59 -1.88
N LEU A 67 -3.95 8.94 -2.71
CA LEU A 67 -5.38 8.84 -2.43
C LEU A 67 -5.68 7.38 -2.06
N VAL A 68 -5.57 7.07 -0.76
CA VAL A 68 -6.07 5.81 -0.25
C VAL A 68 -7.58 5.92 -0.38
N SER A 69 -8.15 5.17 -1.32
CA SER A 69 -9.57 4.87 -1.25
C SER A 69 -9.75 4.11 0.08
N MET A 70 -10.18 4.84 1.11
CA MET A 70 -10.41 4.32 2.48
C MET A 70 -11.49 3.22 2.52
N SER A 71 -12.07 2.88 1.36
CA SER A 71 -13.04 1.81 1.14
C SER A 71 -12.40 0.42 1.01
N SER A 72 -11.08 0.34 0.82
CA SER A 72 -10.42 -0.94 0.58
C SER A 72 -10.29 -1.76 1.86
N LYS A 73 -10.81 -2.99 1.79
CA LYS A 73 -10.69 -4.00 2.86
C LYS A 73 -9.26 -4.57 2.86
N ASN A 74 -8.80 -5.05 4.02
CA ASN A 74 -7.49 -5.71 4.20
C ASN A 74 -6.24 -4.81 4.22
N ILE A 75 -6.40 -3.49 4.46
CA ILE A 75 -5.29 -2.52 4.51
C ILE A 75 -4.54 -2.53 5.87
N GLY A 76 -5.20 -2.95 6.94
CA GLY A 76 -4.64 -2.83 8.30
C GLY A 76 -4.42 -1.36 8.70
N ARG A 77 -3.47 -1.12 9.60
CA ARG A 77 -3.14 0.25 10.05
C ARG A 77 -2.19 0.94 9.07
N ILE A 78 -2.57 2.16 8.66
CA ILE A 78 -1.85 2.96 7.67
C ILE A 78 -0.78 3.82 8.35
N TYR A 79 0.43 3.84 7.76
CA TYR A 79 1.53 4.74 8.08
C TYR A 79 1.90 5.54 6.82
N LEU A 80 2.08 6.84 7.00
CA LEU A 80 2.55 7.73 5.94
C LEU A 80 4.08 7.84 6.01
N CYS A 81 4.74 7.57 4.89
CA CYS A 81 6.19 7.72 4.76
C CYS A 81 6.50 9.07 4.08
N ASP A 82 7.22 9.93 4.79
CA ASP A 82 7.80 11.13 4.19
C ASP A 82 9.03 10.75 3.36
N LEU A 83 8.96 11.01 2.05
CA LEU A 83 10.04 10.77 1.11
C LEU A 83 10.92 12.02 0.87
N GLY A 84 10.71 13.10 1.61
CA GLY A 84 11.52 14.32 1.54
C GLY A 84 11.16 15.25 0.36
N PHE A 85 9.93 15.15 -0.16
CA PHE A 85 9.48 16.03 -1.24
C PHE A 85 9.29 17.46 -0.75
N ARG A 86 9.85 18.42 -1.49
CA ARG A 86 9.73 19.84 -1.15
C ARG A 86 8.33 20.37 -1.48
N GLN A 87 7.84 21.32 -0.68
CA GLN A 87 6.54 21.97 -0.88
C GLN A 87 6.30 22.48 -2.32
N LYS A 88 7.34 22.98 -2.98
CA LYS A 88 7.28 23.46 -4.38
C LYS A 88 6.82 22.38 -5.37
N VAL A 89 7.12 21.10 -5.10
CA VAL A 89 6.67 19.98 -5.95
C VAL A 89 5.15 19.84 -5.88
N PHE A 90 4.57 19.95 -4.69
CA PHE A 90 3.12 19.88 -4.50
C PHE A 90 2.39 21.10 -5.07
N GLN A 91 2.98 22.29 -4.93
CA GLN A 91 2.44 23.51 -5.56
C GLN A 91 2.36 23.40 -7.08
N HIS A 92 3.38 22.80 -7.71
CA HIS A 92 3.39 22.55 -9.15
C HIS A 92 2.31 21.56 -9.60
N LEU A 93 1.95 20.61 -8.73
CA LEU A 93 0.88 19.64 -8.96
C LEU A 93 -0.52 20.19 -8.59
N HIS A 94 -0.64 21.49 -8.29
CA HIS A 94 -1.85 22.13 -7.76
C HIS A 94 -2.43 21.42 -6.52
N CYS A 95 -1.56 20.79 -5.73
CA CYS A 95 -1.92 20.08 -4.52
C CYS A 95 -1.71 20.98 -3.31
N HIS A 96 -2.80 21.34 -2.62
CA HIS A 96 -2.71 22.05 -1.34
C HIS A 96 -2.54 21.06 -0.19
N LEU A 97 -1.38 21.10 0.46
CA LEU A 97 -1.11 20.38 1.68
C LEU A 97 -1.66 21.15 2.87
N THR A 98 -2.66 20.60 3.55
CA THR A 98 -3.11 21.09 4.85
C THR A 98 -2.75 20.09 5.94
N THR A 99 -1.99 20.54 6.94
CA THR A 99 -1.65 19.74 8.11
C THR A 99 -2.66 20.03 9.21
N ASN A 100 -3.74 19.25 9.30
CA ASN A 100 -4.56 19.22 10.51
C ASN A 100 -4.20 17.97 11.31
N HIS A 101 -3.28 18.20 12.25
CA HIS A 101 -2.71 17.32 13.27
C HIS A 101 -2.33 15.87 12.97
N PHE A 102 -3.01 15.08 12.12
CA PHE A 102 -2.60 13.70 11.81
C PHE A 102 -3.03 13.20 10.43
N LEU A 103 -3.70 14.03 9.60
CA LEU A 103 -4.08 13.66 8.24
C LEU A 103 -3.68 14.77 7.26
N LEU A 104 -2.82 14.40 6.31
CA LEU A 104 -2.46 15.23 5.16
C LEU A 104 -3.54 14.95 4.10
N TYR A 105 -4.41 15.92 3.82
CA TYR A 105 -5.40 15.82 2.75
C TYR A 105 -4.89 16.55 1.51
N MET A 106 -5.04 15.93 0.34
CA MET A 106 -4.83 16.58 -0.94
C MET A 106 -6.20 17.07 -1.45
N ILE A 107 -6.40 18.39 -1.49
CA ILE A 107 -7.52 18.97 -2.24
C ILE A 107 -7.00 19.26 -3.64
N ILE A 108 -7.44 18.46 -4.61
CA ILE A 108 -7.28 18.78 -6.02
C ILE A 108 -8.50 19.61 -6.41
N ASN A 109 -8.31 20.89 -6.69
CA ASN A 109 -9.36 21.70 -7.32
C ASN A 109 -9.50 21.23 -8.77
N LEU A 110 -10.57 20.48 -9.05
CA LEU A 110 -11.01 20.15 -10.42
C LEU A 110 -11.79 21.31 -11.03
#